data_AF-A0A2D9H1C0-F1
#
_entry.id   AF-A0A2D9H1C0-F1
#
_cell.length_a   1.000
_cell.length_b   1.000
_cell.length_c   1.000
_cell.angle_alpha   90.00
_cell.angle_beta   90.00
_cell.angle_gamma   90.00
#
_symmetry.space_group_name_H-M   'P 1'
#
loop_
_entity.id
_entity.type
_entity.pdbx_description
1 polymer ?
#
loop_
_entity_poly.entity_id
_entity_poly.type
_entity_poly.pdbx_seq_one_letter_code
_entity_poly.pdbx_strand_id
1 'polypeptide(L)'
;MYAENGGHLRAELSTLLRQHRVQQRLGGAGSHSIPETTSVHERRLLGEQIGRYRHSGLVWCVQAVRAANPRMNLQGTSTRTRGPAEELRYRLDVAIAHSSGLPGLDELTSEQPFAMVESWRQIARAATLGEHDFDAGLGYGRLSQVQCMTLLKDASDVARGLVGLDRRYSNIPGWQPLKDAGWLARAAETCATFAGYDEPDYTIDLRGWQPRRTLVEGPGLPGLTGVLQAQHNLLVHLGEFPDARSLRLVLDSQRIVSRDAATLDPRASAEWTDRASTYLRLIHATHDIGGMVGNGGPAAGQAALAASRIEQFSRAVLAGTAAAESGAIRHLAQLGREIDERIAQVIQQGAREQIYFARVPFPRVDKDAAGLVKPTRQRYVPMTADVCQELLELVRDQLRPEAELPRAPKRAAASRVELAAALVHRPEPRRAQAGPAM
;
A
#
# COMPACT_ATOMS: atom_id res chain seq x y z
N MET A 1 4.28 0.36 2.51
CA MET A 1 3.42 1.08 1.56
C MET A 1 4.25 2.10 0.82
N TYR A 2 3.98 2.34 -0.47
CA TYR A 2 4.73 3.32 -1.26
C TYR A 2 4.73 4.72 -0.63
N ALA A 3 3.59 5.16 -0.11
CA ALA A 3 3.46 6.43 0.61
C ALA A 3 4.45 6.56 1.76
N GLU A 4 4.61 5.49 2.55
CA GLU A 4 5.43 5.47 3.75
C GLU A 4 6.91 5.42 3.37
N ASN A 5 7.33 4.41 2.61
CA ASN A 5 8.72 4.22 2.22
C ASN A 5 9.22 5.37 1.35
N GLY A 6 8.46 5.75 0.31
CA GLY A 6 8.77 6.88 -0.55
C GLY A 6 8.71 8.22 0.18
N GLY A 7 7.76 8.38 1.11
CA GLY A 7 7.67 9.57 1.96
C GLY A 7 8.87 9.74 2.88
N HIS A 8 9.26 8.67 3.60
CA HIS A 8 10.45 8.65 4.45
C HIS A 8 11.73 8.91 3.67
N LEU A 9 11.90 8.26 2.52
CA LEU A 9 13.04 8.47 1.64
C LEU A 9 13.16 9.93 1.20
N ARG A 10 12.06 10.55 0.75
CA ARG A 10 12.03 11.97 0.36
C ARG A 10 12.30 12.92 1.54
N ALA A 11 11.77 12.63 2.72
CA ALA A 11 11.95 13.44 3.91
C ALA A 11 13.41 13.46 4.38
N GLU A 12 14.04 12.29 4.51
CA GLU A 12 15.44 12.18 4.93
C GLU A 12 16.40 12.75 3.88
N LEU A 13 16.11 12.54 2.60
CA LEU A 13 16.87 13.16 1.52
C LEU A 13 16.77 14.69 1.58
N SER A 14 15.57 15.24 1.84
CA SER A 14 15.37 16.68 2.01
C SER A 14 16.15 17.23 3.21
N THR A 15 16.18 16.49 4.32
CA THR A 15 17.00 16.81 5.50
C THR A 15 18.47 16.91 5.13
N LEU A 16 19.03 15.90 4.45
CA LEU A 16 20.43 15.91 4.01
C LEU A 16 20.75 17.03 3.02
N LEU A 17 19.85 17.31 2.06
CA LEU A 17 20.02 18.37 1.07
C LEU A 17 20.13 19.77 1.72
N ARG A 18 19.49 19.99 2.87
CA ARG A 18 19.54 21.23 3.65
C ARG A 18 20.73 21.29 4.62
N GLN A 19 21.41 20.16 4.84
CA GLN A 19 22.61 20.14 5.67
C GLN A 19 23.82 20.66 4.89
N HIS A 20 24.62 21.48 5.56
CA HIS A 20 25.89 22.00 5.06
C HIS A 20 27.04 21.60 5.99
N ARG A 21 28.26 21.79 5.50
CA ARG A 21 29.51 21.54 6.23
C ARG A 21 29.66 20.07 6.67
N VAL A 22 29.67 19.19 5.68
CA VAL A 22 29.71 17.73 5.85
C VAL A 22 30.85 17.28 6.78
N GLN A 23 32.06 17.80 6.60
CA GLN A 23 33.21 17.46 7.45
C GLN A 23 32.99 17.75 8.94
N GLN A 24 32.39 18.90 9.27
CA GLN A 24 32.10 19.27 10.66
C GLN A 24 31.07 18.33 11.30
N ARG A 25 30.06 17.92 10.53
CA ARG A 25 29.00 17.01 11.00
C ARG A 25 29.47 15.58 11.18
N LEU A 26 30.60 15.21 10.59
CA LEU A 26 31.29 13.94 10.81
C LEU A 26 32.41 14.04 11.86
N GLY A 27 32.46 15.14 12.63
CA GLY A 27 33.45 15.36 13.69
C GLY A 27 34.85 15.75 13.19
N GLY A 28 34.99 16.14 11.92
CA GLY A 28 36.23 16.65 11.37
C GLY A 28 36.44 18.15 11.54
N ALA A 29 37.60 18.62 11.10
CA ALA A 29 38.06 20.01 11.27
C ALA A 29 36.98 21.02 10.85
N GLY A 30 36.61 21.90 11.80
CA GLY A 30 35.62 22.94 11.58
C GLY A 30 36.18 24.35 11.50
N SER A 31 35.29 25.33 11.70
CA SER A 31 35.74 26.66 12.14
C SER A 31 36.51 26.50 13.45
N HIS A 32 37.49 27.36 13.72
CA HIS A 32 38.42 27.29 14.87
C HIS A 32 37.77 27.09 16.26
N SER A 33 36.44 27.18 16.37
CA SER A 33 35.65 27.01 17.59
C SER A 33 35.09 25.60 17.85
N ILE A 34 35.20 24.64 16.93
CA ILE A 34 34.67 23.26 17.11
C ILE A 34 35.85 22.27 17.09
N PRO A 35 36.08 21.50 18.18
CA PRO A 35 37.16 20.52 18.23
C PRO A 35 36.87 19.33 17.32
N GLU A 36 37.93 18.75 16.74
CA GLU A 36 37.83 17.48 16.02
C GLU A 36 37.51 16.35 16.99
N THR A 37 36.44 15.61 16.70
CA THR A 37 35.98 14.47 17.51
C THR A 37 36.18 13.14 16.81
N THR A 38 36.61 13.15 15.54
CA THR A 38 36.95 11.94 14.77
C THR A 38 38.35 12.03 14.18
N SER A 39 38.95 10.88 13.92
CA SER A 39 40.17 10.73 13.15
C SER A 39 39.87 10.70 11.64
N VAL A 40 40.90 10.91 10.81
CA VAL A 40 40.79 10.77 9.35
C VAL A 40 40.38 9.35 8.94
N HIS A 41 40.84 8.33 9.69
CA HIS A 41 40.50 6.93 9.44
C HIS A 41 39.02 6.64 9.71
N GLU A 42 38.50 7.11 10.85
CA GLU A 42 37.06 6.99 11.16
C GLU A 42 36.20 7.71 10.13
N ARG A 43 36.59 8.91 9.70
CA ARG A 43 35.86 9.64 8.64
C ARG A 43 35.85 8.90 7.30
N ARG A 44 36.91 8.15 6.99
CA ARG A 44 36.96 7.29 5.81
C ARG A 44 35.95 6.15 5.91
N LEU A 45 35.90 5.45 7.05
CA LEU A 45 34.95 4.35 7.28
C LEU A 45 33.50 4.85 7.18
N LEU A 46 33.20 6.02 7.76
CA LEU A 46 31.90 6.67 7.63
C LEU A 46 31.59 7.03 6.17
N GLY A 47 32.57 7.51 5.41
CA GLY A 47 32.43 7.79 3.98
C GLY A 47 32.08 6.55 3.16
N GLU A 48 32.76 5.43 3.41
CA GLU A 48 32.50 4.14 2.77
C GLU A 48 31.10 3.60 3.12
N GLN A 49 30.67 3.73 4.38
CA GLN A 49 29.33 3.37 4.85
C GLN A 49 28.23 4.22 4.19
N ILE A 50 28.41 5.55 4.13
CA ILE A 50 27.51 6.45 3.40
C ILE A 50 27.46 6.10 1.91
N GLY A 51 28.59 5.70 1.31
CA GLY A 51 28.67 5.22 -0.06
C GLY A 51 27.77 4.01 -0.32
N ARG A 52 27.69 3.07 0.63
CA ARG A 52 26.76 1.93 0.59
C ARG A 52 25.30 2.34 0.78
N TYR A 53 25.02 3.24 1.71
CA TYR A 53 23.65 3.77 1.88
C TYR A 53 23.13 4.50 0.62
N ARG A 54 24.00 5.26 -0.05
CA ARG A 54 23.71 5.89 -1.34
C ARG A 54 23.39 4.86 -2.43
N HIS A 55 24.05 3.70 -2.42
CA HIS A 55 23.79 2.62 -3.38
C HIS A 55 22.34 2.14 -3.31
N SER A 56 21.79 1.90 -2.11
CA SER A 56 20.38 1.53 -1.95
C SER A 56 19.43 2.55 -2.57
N GLY A 57 19.69 3.85 -2.38
CA GLY A 57 18.91 4.91 -3.02
C GLY A 57 18.97 4.88 -4.56
N LEU A 58 20.13 4.59 -5.15
CA LEU A 58 20.27 4.43 -6.60
C LEU A 58 19.52 3.20 -7.12
N VAL A 59 19.59 2.08 -6.39
CA VAL A 59 18.85 0.85 -6.72
C VAL A 59 17.35 1.11 -6.72
N TRP A 60 16.83 1.79 -5.70
CA TRP A 60 15.42 2.17 -5.67
C TRP A 60 15.02 3.04 -6.87
N CYS A 61 15.86 4.02 -7.25
CA CYS A 61 15.60 4.85 -8.44
C CYS A 61 15.51 4.02 -9.72
N VAL A 62 16.44 3.07 -9.94
CA VAL A 62 16.43 2.28 -11.17
C VAL A 62 15.24 1.33 -11.23
N GLN A 63 14.82 0.76 -10.09
CA GLN A 63 13.62 -0.08 -10.02
C GLN A 63 12.35 0.73 -10.29
N ALA A 64 12.24 1.94 -9.74
CA ALA A 64 11.12 2.85 -10.02
C ALA A 64 11.03 3.22 -11.51
N VAL A 65 12.16 3.52 -12.15
CA VAL A 65 12.19 3.81 -13.60
C VAL A 65 11.77 2.60 -14.43
N ARG A 66 12.22 1.39 -14.06
CA ARG A 66 11.82 0.14 -14.73
C ARG A 66 10.31 -0.09 -14.59
N ALA A 67 9.77 0.05 -13.38
CA ALA A 67 8.35 -0.12 -13.10
C ALA A 67 7.46 0.86 -13.90
N ALA A 68 7.89 2.13 -14.02
CA ALA A 68 7.16 3.17 -14.74
C ALA A 68 7.21 3.05 -16.28
N ASN A 69 8.19 2.32 -16.84
CA ASN A 69 8.38 2.22 -18.30
C ASN A 69 8.51 0.75 -18.79
N PRO A 70 7.39 0.04 -19.00
CA PRO A 70 7.40 -1.38 -19.38
C PRO A 70 7.79 -1.67 -20.84
N ARG A 71 7.79 -0.67 -21.75
CA ARG A 71 8.05 -0.90 -23.20
C ARG A 71 9.53 -1.16 -23.53
N MET A 72 10.40 -1.21 -22.53
CA MET A 72 11.86 -1.23 -22.66
C MET A 72 12.44 -2.57 -23.19
N ASN A 73 11.64 -3.64 -23.21
CA ASN A 73 12.07 -4.95 -23.76
C ASN A 73 11.70 -5.16 -25.24
N LEU A 74 11.00 -4.21 -25.89
CA LEU A 74 10.56 -4.34 -27.29
C LEU A 74 11.45 -3.58 -28.30
N GLN A 75 12.52 -2.90 -27.86
CA GLN A 75 13.44 -2.19 -28.74
C GLN A 75 14.87 -2.73 -28.61
N GLY A 76 15.05 -3.98 -28.98
CA GLY A 76 16.39 -4.59 -29.14
C GLY A 76 17.14 -4.13 -30.40
N THR A 77 16.59 -3.27 -31.26
CA THR A 77 17.15 -3.10 -32.63
C THR A 77 16.90 -1.74 -33.28
N SER A 78 17.01 -0.61 -32.56
CA SER A 78 17.21 0.65 -33.29
C SER A 78 18.11 1.63 -32.56
N THR A 79 19.06 2.19 -33.30
CA THR A 79 19.91 3.35 -33.00
C THR A 79 19.12 4.66 -32.84
N ARG A 80 17.84 4.61 -32.45
CA ARG A 80 17.05 5.79 -32.10
C ARG A 80 17.44 6.28 -30.70
N THR A 81 17.60 7.58 -30.57
CA THR A 81 17.80 8.32 -29.31
C THR A 81 16.91 7.77 -28.21
N ARG A 82 17.53 7.26 -27.13
CA ARG A 82 16.85 6.80 -25.91
C ARG A 82 15.88 7.87 -25.42
N GLY A 83 14.68 7.47 -25.05
CA GLY A 83 13.73 8.37 -24.38
C GLY A 83 14.26 8.84 -23.01
N PRO A 84 13.70 9.90 -22.42
CA PRO A 84 14.16 10.44 -21.12
C PRO A 84 14.25 9.39 -20.01
N ALA A 85 13.26 8.51 -19.89
CA ALA A 85 13.26 7.42 -18.91
C ALA A 85 14.34 6.36 -19.17
N GLU A 86 14.58 6.01 -20.44
CA GLU A 86 15.57 4.99 -20.81
C GLU A 86 17.01 5.50 -20.60
N GLU A 87 17.25 6.77 -20.91
CA GLU A 87 18.54 7.41 -20.64
C GLU A 87 18.79 7.53 -19.14
N LEU A 88 17.79 7.91 -18.34
CA LEU A 88 17.91 7.90 -16.88
C LEU A 88 18.23 6.49 -16.34
N ARG A 89 17.51 5.45 -16.79
CA ARG A 89 17.81 4.06 -16.40
C ARG A 89 19.26 3.72 -16.71
N TYR A 90 19.70 3.96 -17.95
CA TYR A 90 21.05 3.63 -18.37
C TYR A 90 22.12 4.30 -17.48
N ARG A 91 21.94 5.59 -17.17
CA ARG A 91 22.88 6.31 -16.31
C ARG A 91 22.86 5.80 -14.87
N LEU A 92 21.69 5.43 -14.35
CA LEU A 92 21.57 4.78 -13.04
C LEU A 92 22.29 3.43 -13.01
N ASP A 93 22.09 2.56 -14.01
CA ASP A 93 22.78 1.27 -14.11
C ASP A 93 24.31 1.45 -14.14
N VAL A 94 24.81 2.44 -14.91
CA VAL A 94 26.24 2.78 -14.95
C VAL A 94 26.74 3.24 -13.58
N ALA A 95 26.01 4.11 -12.88
CA ALA A 95 26.38 4.61 -11.57
C ALA A 95 26.38 3.49 -10.51
N ILE A 96 25.38 2.61 -10.52
CA ILE A 96 25.26 1.45 -9.62
C ILE A 96 26.44 0.52 -9.80
N ALA A 97 26.78 0.15 -11.05
CA ALA A 97 27.88 -0.78 -11.35
C ALA A 97 29.26 -0.30 -10.87
N HIS A 98 29.44 1.00 -10.60
CA HIS A 98 30.70 1.59 -10.16
C HIS A 98 30.63 2.19 -8.75
N SER A 99 29.61 1.84 -7.97
CA SER A 99 29.41 2.34 -6.60
C SER A 99 29.80 1.30 -5.55
N SER A 100 29.68 1.67 -4.27
CA SER A 100 30.26 0.94 -3.13
C SER A 100 29.53 -0.35 -2.71
N GLY A 101 28.50 -0.77 -3.46
CA GLY A 101 27.67 -1.95 -3.17
C GLY A 101 26.58 -1.71 -2.12
N LEU A 102 25.76 -2.74 -1.87
CA LEU A 102 24.66 -2.68 -0.89
C LEU A 102 25.18 -2.72 0.56
N PRO A 103 24.51 -2.03 1.50
CA PRO A 103 24.79 -2.16 2.93
C PRO A 103 24.35 -3.53 3.45
N GLY A 104 25.04 -4.04 4.47
CA GLY A 104 24.64 -5.26 5.18
C GLY A 104 23.40 -5.04 6.05
N LEU A 105 22.76 -6.14 6.49
CA LEU A 105 21.59 -6.07 7.37
C LEU A 105 21.90 -5.34 8.69
N ASP A 106 23.04 -5.65 9.31
CA ASP A 106 23.47 -5.03 10.56
C ASP A 106 23.65 -3.51 10.42
N GLU A 107 24.14 -3.04 9.26
CA GLU A 107 24.28 -1.60 8.97
C GLU A 107 22.93 -0.89 8.82
N LEU A 108 21.90 -1.60 8.36
CA LEU A 108 20.56 -1.05 8.22
C LEU A 108 19.80 -1.04 9.55
N THR A 109 20.05 -2.01 10.43
CA THR A 109 19.33 -2.13 11.71
C THR A 109 19.99 -1.38 12.86
N SER A 110 21.30 -1.13 12.80
CA SER A 110 22.05 -0.45 13.87
C SER A 110 21.95 1.07 13.78
N GLU A 111 21.49 1.72 14.85
CA GLU A 111 21.42 3.18 14.95
C GLU A 111 22.81 3.82 14.87
N GLN A 112 22.89 4.96 14.17
CA GLN A 112 24.16 5.65 13.94
C GLN A 112 24.34 6.82 14.90
N PRO A 113 25.55 7.02 15.47
CA PRO A 113 25.81 8.08 16.44
C PRO A 113 25.78 9.48 15.82
N PHE A 114 26.09 9.60 14.53
CA PHE A 114 26.04 10.86 13.81
C PHE A 114 24.70 11.02 13.10
N ALA A 115 23.94 12.06 13.45
CA ALA A 115 22.63 12.33 12.86
C ALA A 115 22.62 12.36 11.31
N MET A 116 23.71 12.82 10.69
CA MET A 116 23.85 12.78 9.22
C MET A 116 23.94 11.36 8.67
N VAL A 117 24.71 10.49 9.33
CA VAL A 117 24.88 9.10 8.93
C VAL A 117 23.58 8.34 9.21
N GLU A 118 22.88 8.70 10.28
CA GLU A 118 21.55 8.18 10.60
C GLU A 118 20.53 8.52 9.51
N SER A 119 20.48 9.77 9.03
CA SER A 119 19.63 10.12 7.87
C SER A 119 19.98 9.31 6.62
N TRP A 120 21.26 9.06 6.34
CA TRP A 120 21.66 8.16 5.24
C TRP A 120 21.21 6.71 5.47
N ARG A 121 21.33 6.19 6.69
CA ARG A 121 20.80 4.87 7.06
C ARG A 121 19.29 4.78 6.83
N GLN A 122 18.53 5.80 7.23
CA GLN A 122 17.09 5.83 7.03
C GLN A 122 16.70 5.91 5.55
N ILE A 123 17.45 6.64 4.71
CA ILE A 123 17.29 6.60 3.24
C ILE A 123 17.51 5.18 2.73
N ALA A 124 18.60 4.53 3.13
CA ALA A 124 18.92 3.18 2.67
C ALA A 124 17.86 2.17 3.12
N ARG A 125 17.41 2.26 4.38
CA ARG A 125 16.34 1.41 4.92
C ARG A 125 15.02 1.61 4.17
N ALA A 126 14.62 2.86 3.94
CA ALA A 126 13.41 3.18 3.20
C ALA A 126 13.49 2.73 1.73
N ALA A 127 14.66 2.87 1.09
CA ALA A 127 14.91 2.37 -0.26
C ALA A 127 14.81 0.85 -0.34
N THR A 128 15.49 0.12 0.55
CA THR A 128 15.47 -1.35 0.61
C THR A 128 14.06 -1.89 0.89
N LEU A 129 13.33 -1.31 1.85
CA LEU A 129 11.93 -1.69 2.10
C LEU A 129 11.02 -1.34 0.92
N GLY A 130 11.31 -0.22 0.24
CA GLY A 130 10.58 0.24 -0.94
C GLY A 130 10.73 -0.68 -2.16
N GLU A 131 11.75 -1.53 -2.23
CA GLU A 131 11.89 -2.51 -3.32
C GLU A 131 10.71 -3.48 -3.36
N HIS A 132 10.18 -3.87 -2.20
CA HIS A 132 9.01 -4.75 -2.10
C HIS A 132 7.73 -4.09 -2.63
N ASP A 133 7.67 -2.76 -2.73
CA ASP A 133 6.51 -2.06 -3.27
C ASP A 133 6.35 -2.30 -4.78
N PHE A 134 7.45 -2.59 -5.51
CA PHE A 134 7.42 -2.84 -6.95
C PHE A 134 6.72 -4.15 -7.30
N ASP A 135 7.02 -5.26 -6.62
CA ASP A 135 6.31 -6.53 -6.83
C ASP A 135 4.86 -6.47 -6.31
N ALA A 136 4.63 -5.65 -5.27
CA ALA A 136 3.35 -5.52 -4.59
C ALA A 136 2.44 -4.40 -5.15
N GLY A 137 2.44 -4.19 -6.46
CA GLY A 137 1.40 -3.36 -7.11
C GLY A 137 1.88 -2.06 -7.75
N LEU A 138 3.15 -1.69 -7.61
CA LEU A 138 3.77 -0.69 -8.49
C LEU A 138 4.36 -1.29 -9.77
N GLY A 139 4.32 -2.62 -9.93
CA GLY A 139 4.92 -3.35 -11.04
C GLY A 139 4.19 -3.22 -12.37
N TYR A 140 4.84 -3.77 -13.40
CA TYR A 140 4.49 -3.63 -14.81
C TYR A 140 2.99 -3.81 -15.12
N GLY A 141 2.40 -2.82 -15.80
CA GLY A 141 1.03 -2.88 -16.32
C GLY A 141 -0.10 -2.64 -15.30
N ARG A 142 0.22 -2.41 -14.03
CA ARG A 142 -0.78 -2.14 -12.97
C ARG A 142 -1.05 -0.65 -12.73
N LEU A 143 -0.18 0.22 -13.24
CA LEU A 143 -0.25 1.66 -13.08
C LEU A 143 -0.88 2.32 -14.30
N SER A 144 -1.68 3.37 -14.05
CA SER A 144 -2.12 4.28 -15.11
C SER A 144 -0.93 5.05 -15.68
N GLN A 145 -1.07 5.61 -16.89
CA GLN A 145 0.00 6.42 -17.48
C GLN A 145 0.41 7.59 -16.57
N VAL A 146 -0.56 8.28 -15.95
CA VAL A 146 -0.29 9.42 -15.05
C VAL A 146 0.40 8.97 -13.76
N GLN A 147 0.06 7.78 -13.24
CA GLN A 147 0.78 7.18 -12.11
C GLN A 147 2.23 6.81 -12.49
N CYS A 148 2.45 6.27 -13.69
CA CYS A 148 3.81 6.04 -14.20
C CYS A 148 4.61 7.35 -14.27
N MET A 149 4.02 8.44 -14.78
CA MET A 149 4.70 9.74 -14.81
C MET A 149 5.02 10.25 -13.40
N THR A 150 4.12 10.08 -12.44
CA THR A 150 4.33 10.46 -11.04
C THR A 150 5.51 9.69 -10.42
N LEU A 151 5.56 8.37 -10.62
CA LEU A 151 6.66 7.51 -10.15
C LEU A 151 7.99 7.88 -10.82
N LEU A 152 7.96 8.17 -12.12
CA LEU A 152 9.14 8.56 -12.89
C LEU A 152 9.70 9.91 -12.41
N LYS A 153 8.84 10.86 -12.09
CA LYS A 153 9.22 12.14 -11.49
C LYS A 153 9.85 11.94 -10.11
N ASP A 154 9.24 11.11 -9.26
CA ASP A 154 9.77 10.79 -7.93
C ASP A 154 11.18 10.17 -8.01
N ALA A 155 11.39 9.20 -8.90
CA ALA A 155 12.70 8.59 -9.14
C ALA A 155 13.74 9.62 -9.63
N SER A 156 13.32 10.53 -10.51
CA SER A 156 14.17 11.56 -11.08
C SER A 156 14.60 12.58 -10.03
N ASP A 157 13.68 13.06 -9.18
CA ASP A 157 14.00 14.03 -8.13
C ASP A 157 14.88 13.43 -7.03
N VAL A 158 14.68 12.15 -6.68
CA VAL A 158 15.57 11.42 -5.77
C VAL A 158 16.97 11.30 -6.38
N ALA A 159 17.10 10.89 -7.65
CA ALA A 159 18.38 10.79 -8.34
C ALA A 159 19.12 12.14 -8.39
N ARG A 160 18.41 13.24 -8.65
CA ARG A 160 18.97 14.61 -8.59
C ARG A 160 19.51 14.93 -7.19
N GLY A 161 18.78 14.55 -6.14
CA GLY A 161 19.20 14.77 -4.77
C GLY A 161 20.46 13.99 -4.41
N LEU A 162 20.56 12.72 -4.83
CA LEU A 162 21.73 11.88 -4.63
C LEU A 162 22.96 12.44 -5.34
N VAL A 163 22.83 12.91 -6.59
CA VAL A 163 23.95 13.56 -7.32
C VAL A 163 24.36 14.88 -6.66
N GLY A 164 23.40 15.67 -6.19
CA GLY A 164 23.68 16.90 -5.44
C GLY A 164 24.43 16.65 -4.13
N LEU A 165 24.12 15.56 -3.43
CA LEU A 165 24.86 15.13 -2.24
C LEU A 165 26.24 14.57 -2.60
N ASP A 166 26.38 13.79 -3.68
CA ASP A 166 27.67 13.26 -4.13
C ASP A 166 28.73 14.35 -4.27
N ARG A 167 28.37 15.47 -4.91
CA ARG A 167 29.25 16.64 -5.05
C ARG A 167 29.61 17.27 -3.71
N ARG A 168 28.70 17.30 -2.73
CA ARG A 168 28.95 17.91 -1.41
C ARG A 168 29.83 17.04 -0.51
N TYR A 169 29.83 15.74 -0.75
CA TYR A 169 30.53 14.75 0.07
C TYR A 169 31.93 14.44 -0.49
N SER A 170 32.32 15.05 -1.63
CA SER A 170 33.61 14.86 -2.30
C SER A 170 34.85 15.05 -1.43
N ASN A 171 34.73 15.85 -0.37
CA ASN A 171 35.84 16.14 0.55
C ASN A 171 35.98 15.12 1.69
N ILE A 172 35.12 14.09 1.75
CA ILE A 172 35.29 12.99 2.70
C ILE A 172 36.49 12.14 2.27
N PRO A 173 37.43 11.84 3.20
CA PRO A 173 38.54 10.95 2.90
C PRO A 173 38.05 9.61 2.34
N GLY A 174 38.58 9.18 1.19
CA GLY A 174 38.17 7.93 0.54
C GLY A 174 36.80 7.96 -0.13
N TRP A 175 36.18 9.14 -0.31
CA TRP A 175 34.91 9.26 -1.02
C TRP A 175 35.01 8.75 -2.46
N GLN A 176 34.13 7.81 -2.81
CA GLN A 176 33.99 7.30 -4.17
C GLN A 176 32.90 8.09 -4.91
N PRO A 177 33.27 9.00 -5.83
CA PRO A 177 32.30 9.79 -6.57
C PRO A 177 31.46 8.93 -7.53
N LEU A 178 30.26 9.38 -7.86
CA LEU A 178 29.43 8.69 -8.85
C LEU A 178 30.07 8.79 -10.24
N LYS A 179 30.14 7.65 -10.94
CA LYS A 179 30.60 7.63 -12.33
C LYS A 179 29.66 8.47 -13.19
N ASP A 180 30.24 9.36 -14.00
CA ASP A 180 29.51 10.22 -14.92
C ASP A 180 28.39 11.05 -14.25
N ALA A 181 28.62 11.50 -13.01
CA ALA A 181 27.62 12.22 -12.20
C ALA A 181 26.92 13.38 -12.93
N GLY A 182 27.66 14.13 -13.77
CA GLY A 182 27.08 15.21 -14.58
C GLY A 182 26.07 14.72 -15.64
N TRP A 183 26.34 13.57 -16.28
CA TRP A 183 25.41 12.95 -17.22
C TRP A 183 24.19 12.38 -16.51
N LEU A 184 24.38 11.75 -15.34
CA LEU A 184 23.27 11.29 -14.51
C LEU A 184 22.38 12.45 -14.06
N ALA A 185 22.96 13.56 -13.59
CA ALA A 185 22.20 14.76 -13.23
C ALA A 185 21.36 15.29 -14.40
N ARG A 186 21.95 15.40 -15.59
CA ARG A 186 21.23 15.88 -16.79
C ARG A 186 20.11 14.92 -17.21
N ALA A 187 20.35 13.62 -17.16
CA ALA A 187 19.33 12.62 -17.47
C ALA A 187 18.17 12.69 -16.47
N ALA A 188 18.48 12.81 -15.18
CA ALA A 188 17.47 12.94 -14.13
C ALA A 188 16.67 14.24 -14.25
N GLU A 189 17.31 15.37 -14.55
CA GLU A 189 16.61 16.64 -14.81
C GLU A 189 15.69 16.56 -16.03
N THR A 190 16.20 16.04 -17.15
CA THR A 190 15.40 15.88 -18.39
C THR A 190 14.18 14.98 -18.14
N CYS A 191 14.38 13.89 -17.39
CA CYS A 191 13.32 12.96 -17.04
C CYS A 191 12.31 13.56 -16.06
N ALA A 192 12.76 14.34 -15.07
CA ALA A 192 11.87 15.07 -14.15
C ALA A 192 11.01 16.11 -14.87
N THR A 193 11.57 16.83 -15.83
CA THR A 193 10.82 17.79 -16.66
C THR A 193 9.81 17.07 -17.54
N PHE A 194 10.23 16.01 -18.24
CA PHE A 194 9.34 15.17 -19.05
C PHE A 194 8.19 14.58 -18.22
N ALA A 195 8.48 14.13 -17.01
CA ALA A 195 7.50 13.55 -16.12
C ALA A 195 6.62 14.55 -15.35
N GLY A 196 6.98 15.83 -15.39
CA GLY A 196 6.28 16.90 -14.71
C GLY A 196 5.33 17.72 -15.59
N TYR A 197 5.09 17.34 -16.85
CA TYR A 197 4.19 18.07 -17.75
C TYR A 197 2.73 17.98 -17.35
N ASP A 198 2.27 16.79 -16.94
CA ASP A 198 0.88 16.54 -16.55
C ASP A 198 0.69 16.69 -15.02
N GLU A 199 -0.56 16.88 -14.60
CA GLU A 199 -0.91 16.90 -13.17
C GLU A 199 -0.64 15.53 -12.54
N PRO A 200 0.07 15.46 -11.39
CA PRO A 200 0.45 14.20 -10.78
C PRO A 200 -0.74 13.48 -10.15
N ASP A 201 -0.79 12.15 -10.33
CA ASP A 201 -1.77 11.30 -9.69
C ASP A 201 -1.20 10.69 -8.40
N TYR A 202 -1.50 11.33 -7.28
CA TYR A 202 -1.06 10.90 -5.96
C TYR A 202 -1.82 9.69 -5.40
N THR A 203 -2.79 9.12 -6.12
CA THR A 203 -3.39 7.83 -5.73
C THR A 203 -2.40 6.67 -5.84
N ILE A 204 -1.26 6.87 -6.53
CA ILE A 204 -0.13 5.94 -6.51
C ILE A 204 0.37 5.64 -5.09
N ASP A 205 0.22 6.57 -4.15
CA ASP A 205 0.61 6.40 -2.75
C ASP A 205 -0.24 5.34 -2.03
N LEU A 206 -1.41 4.96 -2.57
CA LEU A 206 -2.22 3.85 -2.07
C LEU A 206 -1.71 2.47 -2.50
N ARG A 207 -0.74 2.43 -3.42
CA ARG A 207 -0.15 1.20 -3.98
C ARG A 207 1.07 0.75 -3.18
N GLY A 208 1.67 -0.35 -3.64
CA GLY A 208 2.83 -0.97 -3.02
C GLY A 208 2.44 -1.98 -1.95
N TRP A 209 3.46 -2.45 -1.24
CA TRP A 209 3.30 -3.48 -0.23
C TRP A 209 2.48 -2.95 0.93
N GLN A 210 1.41 -3.66 1.24
CA GLN A 210 0.60 -3.45 2.43
C GLN A 210 0.84 -4.62 3.36
N PRO A 211 1.00 -4.37 4.68
CA PRO A 211 1.04 -5.44 5.66
C PRO A 211 -0.18 -6.33 5.47
N ARG A 212 0.04 -7.65 5.42
CA ARG A 212 -1.09 -8.59 5.46
C ARG A 212 -1.87 -8.29 6.74
N ARG A 213 -3.19 -8.17 6.60
CA ARG A 213 -4.06 -7.99 7.76
C ARG A 213 -3.89 -9.22 8.66
N THR A 214 -3.43 -8.99 9.87
CA THR A 214 -3.32 -10.02 10.89
C THR A 214 -4.53 -10.00 11.78
N LEU A 215 -4.78 -11.14 12.44
CA LEU A 215 -5.82 -11.24 13.46
C LEU A 215 -5.50 -10.28 14.61
N VAL A 216 -6.54 -9.67 15.17
CA VAL A 216 -6.46 -8.99 16.45
C VAL A 216 -6.60 -10.05 17.54
N GLU A 217 -5.46 -10.47 18.05
CA GLU A 217 -5.34 -11.43 19.15
C GLU A 217 -5.74 -10.81 20.50
N GLY A 218 -6.16 -11.66 21.44
CA GLY A 218 -6.51 -11.26 22.80
C GLY A 218 -7.98 -11.46 23.15
N PRO A 219 -8.36 -11.19 24.41
CA PRO A 219 -9.74 -11.33 24.86
C PRO A 219 -10.67 -10.40 24.08
N GLY A 220 -11.93 -10.82 23.95
CA GLY A 220 -12.94 -10.02 23.27
C GLY A 220 -13.10 -8.65 23.91
N LEU A 221 -12.88 -7.59 23.14
CA LEU A 221 -13.09 -6.23 23.62
C LEU A 221 -14.60 -5.99 23.91
N PRO A 222 -14.94 -5.15 24.90
CA PRO A 222 -16.34 -4.88 25.22
C PRO A 222 -17.00 -3.93 24.20
N GLY A 223 -18.34 -3.90 24.21
CA GLY A 223 -19.14 -2.96 23.44
C GLY A 223 -18.92 -3.01 21.93
N LEU A 224 -19.05 -1.84 21.27
CA LEU A 224 -18.90 -1.71 19.83
C LEU A 224 -17.48 -2.06 19.34
N THR A 225 -16.45 -1.83 20.16
CA THR A 225 -15.07 -2.21 19.85
C THR A 225 -14.92 -3.73 19.69
N GLY A 226 -15.67 -4.51 20.48
CA GLY A 226 -15.76 -5.97 20.32
C GLY A 226 -16.40 -6.40 19.01
N VAL A 227 -17.35 -5.62 18.48
CA VAL A 227 -17.94 -5.86 17.16
C VAL A 227 -16.90 -5.56 16.07
N LEU A 228 -16.19 -4.43 16.18
CA LEU A 228 -15.13 -4.06 15.24
C LEU A 228 -14.03 -5.11 15.18
N GLN A 229 -13.58 -5.63 16.34
CA GLN A 229 -12.61 -6.71 16.42
C GLN A 229 -13.09 -7.96 15.66
N ALA A 230 -14.34 -8.37 15.87
CA ALA A 230 -14.92 -9.54 15.22
C ALA A 230 -15.09 -9.34 13.70
N GLN A 231 -15.53 -8.16 13.25
CA GLN A 231 -15.64 -7.81 11.83
C GLN A 231 -14.26 -7.77 11.14
N HIS A 232 -13.24 -7.22 11.82
CA HIS A 232 -11.86 -7.24 11.32
C HIS A 232 -11.34 -8.68 11.17
N ASN A 233 -11.49 -9.50 12.21
CA ASN A 233 -11.04 -10.89 12.18
C ASN A 233 -11.82 -11.74 11.16
N LEU A 234 -13.12 -11.47 10.96
CA LEU A 234 -13.90 -12.04 9.85
C LEU A 234 -13.25 -11.72 8.51
N LEU A 235 -12.92 -10.45 8.27
CA LEU A 235 -12.32 -10.03 7.01
C LEU A 235 -10.95 -10.66 6.76
N VAL A 236 -10.16 -10.87 7.82
CA VAL A 236 -8.90 -11.65 7.74
C VAL A 236 -9.18 -13.10 7.33
N HIS A 237 -10.15 -13.77 7.97
CA HIS A 237 -10.48 -15.17 7.65
C HIS A 237 -11.15 -15.35 6.29
N LEU A 238 -11.88 -14.35 5.77
CA LEU A 238 -12.36 -14.34 4.39
C LEU A 238 -11.22 -14.25 3.35
N GLY A 239 -9.97 -14.07 3.79
CA GLY A 239 -8.79 -14.31 2.99
C GLY A 239 -8.72 -15.74 2.43
N GLU A 240 -9.26 -16.72 3.17
CA GLU A 240 -9.43 -18.10 2.72
C GLU A 240 -10.81 -18.31 2.09
N PHE A 241 -10.91 -19.24 1.14
CA PHE A 241 -12.17 -19.53 0.46
C PHE A 241 -13.12 -20.28 1.41
N PRO A 242 -14.34 -19.78 1.68
CA PRO A 242 -15.30 -20.46 2.55
C PRO A 242 -16.08 -21.55 1.82
N ASP A 243 -16.41 -22.63 2.51
CA ASP A 243 -17.41 -23.58 2.02
C ASP A 243 -18.81 -22.91 1.95
N ALA A 244 -19.73 -23.49 1.19
CA ALA A 244 -21.04 -22.87 0.94
C ALA A 244 -21.89 -22.69 2.21
N ARG A 245 -21.73 -23.57 3.20
CA ARG A 245 -22.47 -23.49 4.47
C ARG A 245 -21.94 -22.33 5.32
N SER A 246 -20.63 -22.23 5.44
CA SER A 246 -19.96 -21.16 6.15
C SER A 246 -20.24 -19.80 5.49
N LEU A 247 -20.24 -19.74 4.14
CA LEU A 247 -20.62 -18.53 3.42
C LEU A 247 -22.03 -18.05 3.80
N ARG A 248 -23.03 -18.95 3.80
CA ARG A 248 -24.40 -18.59 4.21
C ARG A 248 -24.47 -18.03 5.63
N LEU A 249 -23.72 -18.62 6.56
CA LEU A 249 -23.66 -18.13 7.94
C LEU A 249 -23.03 -16.75 8.02
N VAL A 250 -22.00 -16.48 7.21
CA VAL A 250 -21.43 -15.13 7.07
C VAL A 250 -22.48 -14.15 6.54
N LEU A 251 -23.22 -14.51 5.48
CA LEU A 251 -24.27 -13.66 4.90
C LEU A 251 -25.37 -13.32 5.93
N ASP A 252 -25.87 -14.30 6.69
CA ASP A 252 -26.88 -14.04 7.73
C ASP A 252 -26.34 -13.19 8.88
N SER A 253 -25.10 -13.43 9.29
CA SER A 253 -24.45 -12.62 10.31
C SER A 253 -24.28 -11.16 9.86
N GLN A 254 -23.93 -10.93 8.59
CA GLN A 254 -23.83 -9.57 8.03
C GLN A 254 -25.20 -8.89 7.89
N ARG A 255 -26.27 -9.64 7.60
CA ARG A 255 -27.64 -9.13 7.66
C ARG A 255 -27.99 -8.60 9.05
N ILE A 256 -27.69 -9.38 10.10
CA ILE A 256 -27.94 -8.99 11.50
C ILE A 256 -27.14 -7.75 11.87
N VAL A 257 -25.85 -7.72 11.53
CA VAL A 257 -24.99 -6.56 11.80
C VAL A 257 -25.50 -5.30 11.11
N SER A 258 -25.92 -5.41 9.84
CA SER A 258 -26.47 -4.27 9.10
C SER A 258 -27.76 -3.76 9.72
N ARG A 259 -28.69 -4.67 10.06
CA ARG A 259 -29.96 -4.34 10.72
C ARG A 259 -29.73 -3.56 12.02
N ASP A 260 -28.82 -4.03 12.87
CA ASP A 260 -28.60 -3.42 14.16
C ASP A 260 -27.68 -2.19 14.10
N ALA A 261 -26.83 -2.08 13.08
CA ALA A 261 -26.10 -0.84 12.81
C ALA A 261 -27.06 0.30 12.39
N ALA A 262 -28.17 -0.02 11.71
CA ALA A 262 -29.18 0.96 11.30
C ALA A 262 -29.84 1.67 12.50
N THR A 263 -29.88 1.02 13.68
CA THR A 263 -30.42 1.63 14.90
C THR A 263 -29.39 2.48 15.64
N LEU A 264 -28.09 2.22 15.43
CA LEU A 264 -26.98 2.91 16.07
C LEU A 264 -26.58 4.20 15.36
N ASP A 265 -26.77 4.27 14.04
CA ASP A 265 -26.48 5.44 13.22
C ASP A 265 -27.75 5.97 12.52
N PRO A 266 -28.48 6.92 13.14
CA PRO A 266 -29.65 7.53 12.51
C PRO A 266 -29.34 8.22 11.19
N ARG A 267 -28.10 8.68 10.95
CA ARG A 267 -27.72 9.39 9.73
C ARG A 267 -27.53 8.45 8.55
N ALA A 268 -27.01 7.25 8.80
CA ALA A 268 -26.79 6.20 7.79
C ALA A 268 -27.83 5.06 7.88
N SER A 269 -28.93 5.26 8.61
CA SER A 269 -29.92 4.22 8.88
C SER A 269 -30.52 3.62 7.59
N ALA A 270 -30.76 4.45 6.58
CA ALA A 270 -31.25 4.01 5.28
C ALA A 270 -30.23 3.11 4.56
N GLU A 271 -28.95 3.50 4.52
CA GLU A 271 -27.87 2.72 3.91
C GLU A 271 -27.70 1.36 4.59
N TRP A 272 -27.74 1.34 5.92
CA TRP A 272 -27.66 0.09 6.69
C TRP A 272 -28.86 -0.82 6.48
N THR A 273 -30.06 -0.25 6.36
CA THR A 273 -31.29 -0.99 6.08
C THR A 273 -31.26 -1.59 4.68
N ASP A 274 -30.80 -0.81 3.69
CA ASP A 274 -30.62 -1.28 2.32
C ASP A 274 -29.60 -2.44 2.27
N ARG A 275 -28.43 -2.27 2.91
CA ARG A 275 -27.43 -3.33 3.07
C ARG A 275 -28.03 -4.60 3.68
N ALA A 276 -28.80 -4.48 4.77
CA ALA A 276 -29.48 -5.62 5.40
C ALA A 276 -30.44 -6.33 4.43
N SER A 277 -31.18 -5.57 3.62
CA SER A 277 -32.10 -6.09 2.62
C SER A 277 -31.38 -6.84 1.48
N THR A 278 -30.24 -6.32 1.03
CA THR A 278 -29.37 -6.95 0.03
C THR A 278 -28.84 -8.28 0.56
N TYR A 279 -28.36 -8.33 1.81
CA TYR A 279 -27.95 -9.59 2.43
C TYR A 279 -29.09 -10.61 2.56
N LEU A 280 -30.31 -10.17 2.87
CA LEU A 280 -31.46 -11.07 2.90
C LEU A 280 -31.72 -11.72 1.52
N ARG A 281 -31.63 -10.94 0.44
CA ARG A 281 -31.76 -11.45 -0.92
C ARG A 281 -30.63 -12.40 -1.29
N LEU A 282 -29.39 -12.11 -0.88
CA LEU A 282 -28.25 -13.02 -1.06
C LEU A 282 -28.45 -14.34 -0.32
N ILE A 283 -29.00 -14.34 0.90
CA ILE A 283 -29.30 -15.57 1.65
C ILE A 283 -30.31 -16.43 0.88
N HIS A 284 -31.36 -15.82 0.32
CA HIS A 284 -32.33 -16.53 -0.50
C HIS A 284 -31.70 -17.07 -1.79
N ALA A 285 -30.94 -16.25 -2.51
CA ALA A 285 -30.29 -16.63 -3.76
C ALA A 285 -29.21 -17.70 -3.57
N THR A 286 -28.63 -17.80 -2.37
CA THR A 286 -27.63 -18.83 -2.03
C THR A 286 -28.26 -20.11 -1.45
N HIS A 287 -29.58 -20.18 -1.25
CA HIS A 287 -30.26 -21.29 -0.56
C HIS A 287 -30.10 -22.68 -1.23
N ASP A 288 -29.87 -22.72 -2.53
CA ASP A 288 -29.64 -23.96 -3.27
C ASP A 288 -28.16 -24.21 -3.62
N ILE A 289 -27.26 -23.38 -3.11
CA ILE A 289 -25.82 -23.48 -3.40
C ILE A 289 -25.12 -24.38 -2.40
N GLY A 290 -24.46 -25.43 -2.91
CA GLY A 290 -23.56 -26.30 -2.18
C GLY A 290 -22.11 -26.16 -2.64
N GLY A 291 -21.18 -26.68 -1.84
CA GLY A 291 -19.75 -26.68 -2.14
C GLY A 291 -18.96 -26.93 -0.86
N MET A 292 -18.07 -27.91 -0.90
CA MET A 292 -17.29 -28.41 0.27
C MET A 292 -15.83 -27.95 0.25
N VAL A 293 -15.42 -27.19 -0.77
CA VAL A 293 -14.05 -26.74 -0.92
C VAL A 293 -13.81 -25.52 -0.03
N GLY A 294 -12.71 -25.56 0.72
CA GLY A 294 -12.30 -24.50 1.63
C GLY A 294 -12.67 -24.76 3.10
N ASN A 295 -12.22 -23.89 3.98
CA ASN A 295 -12.56 -23.91 5.40
C ASN A 295 -13.09 -22.54 5.81
N GLY A 296 -14.42 -22.38 5.77
CA GLY A 296 -15.05 -21.12 6.17
C GLY A 296 -15.36 -21.03 7.67
N GLY A 297 -15.05 -22.07 8.45
CA GLY A 297 -15.43 -22.16 9.87
C GLY A 297 -14.96 -20.96 10.72
N PRO A 298 -13.69 -20.55 10.66
CA PRO A 298 -13.20 -19.39 11.39
C PRO A 298 -13.88 -18.08 10.99
N ALA A 299 -14.11 -17.87 9.69
CA ALA A 299 -14.84 -16.70 9.19
C ALA A 299 -16.27 -16.68 9.74
N ALA A 300 -16.99 -17.79 9.58
CA ALA A 300 -18.34 -17.98 10.08
C ALA A 300 -18.43 -17.77 11.61
N GLY A 301 -17.46 -18.25 12.38
CA GLY A 301 -17.38 -18.04 13.82
C GLY A 301 -17.24 -16.57 14.21
N GLN A 302 -16.34 -15.83 13.54
CA GLN A 302 -16.18 -14.39 13.78
C GLN A 302 -17.41 -13.59 13.33
N ALA A 303 -18.07 -14.00 12.23
CA ALA A 303 -19.30 -13.37 11.78
C ALA A 303 -20.43 -13.53 12.81
N ALA A 304 -20.63 -14.75 13.31
CA ALA A 304 -21.63 -15.04 14.34
C ALA A 304 -21.34 -14.29 15.65
N LEU A 305 -20.05 -14.18 16.02
CA LEU A 305 -19.63 -13.39 17.17
C LEU A 305 -19.95 -11.90 17.00
N ALA A 306 -19.68 -11.34 15.81
CA ALA A 306 -20.02 -9.95 15.51
C ALA A 306 -21.53 -9.70 15.58
N ALA A 307 -22.35 -10.61 15.02
CA ALA A 307 -23.81 -10.55 15.05
C ALA A 307 -24.37 -10.63 16.48
N SER A 308 -23.86 -11.54 17.30
CA SER A 308 -24.27 -11.63 18.72
C SER A 308 -23.92 -10.36 19.51
N ARG A 309 -22.71 -9.83 19.31
CA ARG A 309 -22.24 -8.63 20.03
C ARG A 309 -22.98 -7.36 19.62
N ILE A 310 -23.26 -7.16 18.34
CA ILE A 310 -23.96 -5.96 17.87
C ILE A 310 -25.43 -5.98 18.31
N GLU A 311 -26.08 -7.15 18.34
CA GLU A 311 -27.43 -7.30 18.90
C GLU A 311 -27.46 -6.90 20.38
N GLN A 312 -26.49 -7.37 21.16
CA GLN A 312 -26.38 -7.02 22.58
C GLN A 312 -26.09 -5.53 22.77
N PHE A 313 -25.18 -4.97 21.99
CA PHE A 313 -24.80 -3.57 22.07
C PHE A 313 -25.94 -2.63 21.65
N SER A 314 -26.64 -2.93 20.57
CA SER A 314 -27.82 -2.19 20.11
C SER A 314 -28.91 -2.16 21.17
N ARG A 315 -29.19 -3.30 21.83
CA ARG A 315 -30.11 -3.36 22.98
C ARG A 315 -29.66 -2.49 24.15
N ALA A 316 -28.36 -2.46 24.46
CA ALA A 316 -27.81 -1.62 25.53
C ALA A 316 -27.93 -0.11 25.21
N VAL A 317 -27.70 0.28 23.95
CA VAL A 317 -27.87 1.66 23.50
C VAL A 317 -29.34 2.09 23.58
N LEU A 318 -30.28 1.24 23.13
CA LEU A 318 -31.72 1.50 23.25
C LEU A 318 -32.18 1.60 24.71
N ALA A 319 -31.55 0.85 25.62
CA ALA A 319 -31.80 0.93 27.06
C ALA A 319 -31.11 2.12 27.74
N GLY A 320 -30.32 2.91 27.02
CA GLY A 320 -29.58 4.06 27.56
C GLY A 320 -28.37 3.68 28.44
N THR A 321 -27.93 2.42 28.42
CA THR A 321 -26.80 1.92 29.24
C THR A 321 -25.46 1.91 28.49
N ALA A 322 -25.48 2.20 27.19
CA ALA A 322 -24.30 2.36 26.35
C ALA A 322 -24.48 3.53 25.38
N ALA A 323 -23.37 4.09 24.90
CA ALA A 323 -23.37 5.13 23.87
C ALA A 323 -22.48 4.69 22.70
N ALA A 324 -22.92 4.98 21.48
CA ALA A 324 -22.17 4.66 20.28
C ALA A 324 -21.32 5.87 19.85
N GLU A 325 -20.00 5.71 19.85
CA GLU A 325 -19.08 6.74 19.38
C GLU A 325 -19.13 6.86 17.84
N SER A 326 -19.26 8.09 17.32
CA SER A 326 -19.33 8.31 15.87
C SER A 326 -18.09 7.82 15.12
N GLY A 327 -16.92 7.79 15.76
CA GLY A 327 -15.70 7.22 15.18
C GLY A 327 -15.80 5.72 14.96
N ALA A 328 -16.29 4.99 15.96
CA ALA A 328 -16.46 3.54 15.91
C ALA A 328 -17.55 3.11 14.90
N ILE A 329 -18.64 3.87 14.81
CA ILE A 329 -19.69 3.66 13.79
C ILE A 329 -19.12 3.81 12.37
N ARG A 330 -18.35 4.89 12.11
CA ARG A 330 -17.71 5.08 10.79
C ARG A 330 -16.73 3.96 10.46
N HIS A 331 -16.00 3.45 11.45
CA HIS A 331 -15.10 2.32 11.26
C HIS A 331 -15.90 1.03 10.96
N LEU A 332 -17.04 0.81 11.61
CA LEU A 332 -17.92 -0.31 11.30
C LEU A 332 -18.44 -0.23 9.85
N ALA A 333 -18.85 0.95 9.40
CA ALA A 333 -19.27 1.17 8.01
C ALA A 333 -18.15 0.86 7.01
N GLN A 334 -16.90 1.27 7.33
CA GLN A 334 -15.74 0.95 6.50
C GLN A 334 -15.47 -0.55 6.42
N LEU A 335 -15.44 -1.25 7.55
CA LEU A 335 -15.26 -2.71 7.58
C LEU A 335 -16.40 -3.43 6.84
N GLY A 336 -17.63 -2.93 6.97
CA GLY A 336 -18.79 -3.45 6.24
C GLY A 336 -18.57 -3.44 4.73
N ARG A 337 -18.18 -2.29 4.16
CA ARG A 337 -17.88 -2.17 2.72
C ARG A 337 -16.76 -3.10 2.26
N GLU A 338 -15.71 -3.25 3.06
CA GLU A 338 -14.58 -4.12 2.72
C GLU A 338 -14.98 -5.61 2.75
N ILE A 339 -15.86 -5.99 3.67
CA ILE A 339 -16.45 -7.33 3.73
C ILE A 339 -17.39 -7.56 2.53
N ASP A 340 -18.20 -6.56 2.16
CA ASP A 340 -19.10 -6.65 1.00
C ASP A 340 -18.30 -6.93 -0.28
N GLU A 341 -17.22 -6.17 -0.52
CA GLU A 341 -16.31 -6.38 -1.64
C GLU A 341 -15.64 -7.76 -1.59
N ARG A 342 -15.23 -8.22 -0.40
CA ARG A 342 -14.59 -9.53 -0.27
C ARG A 342 -15.57 -10.69 -0.52
N ILE A 343 -16.79 -10.59 -0.01
CA ILE A 343 -17.86 -11.58 -0.28
C ILE A 343 -18.18 -11.60 -1.76
N ALA A 344 -18.24 -10.43 -2.41
CA ALA A 344 -18.45 -10.35 -3.85
C ALA A 344 -17.35 -11.08 -4.63
N GLN A 345 -16.09 -10.86 -4.26
CA GLN A 345 -14.95 -11.56 -4.86
C GLN A 345 -15.02 -13.08 -4.65
N VAL A 346 -15.37 -13.55 -3.44
CA VAL A 346 -15.51 -14.97 -3.13
C VAL A 346 -16.57 -15.64 -4.00
N ILE A 347 -17.77 -15.03 -4.11
CA ILE A 347 -18.86 -15.59 -4.92
C ILE A 347 -18.48 -15.59 -6.41
N GLN A 348 -17.88 -14.51 -6.92
CA GLN A 348 -17.44 -14.43 -8.31
C GLN A 348 -16.31 -15.43 -8.62
N GLN A 349 -15.34 -15.59 -7.71
CA GLN A 349 -14.29 -16.60 -7.83
C GLN A 349 -14.88 -18.01 -7.82
N GLY A 350 -15.83 -18.28 -6.92
CA GLY A 350 -16.53 -19.57 -6.84
C GLY A 350 -17.27 -19.95 -8.13
N ALA A 351 -17.85 -18.96 -8.83
CA ALA A 351 -18.44 -19.19 -10.15
C ALA A 351 -17.37 -19.42 -11.22
N ARG A 352 -16.34 -18.57 -11.26
CA ARG A 352 -15.28 -18.61 -12.27
C ARG A 352 -14.46 -19.90 -12.22
N GLU A 353 -14.17 -20.38 -11.02
CA GLU A 353 -13.41 -21.61 -10.77
C GLU A 353 -14.31 -22.85 -10.65
N GLN A 354 -15.64 -22.69 -10.78
CA GLN A 354 -16.63 -23.79 -10.73
C GLN A 354 -16.59 -24.60 -9.42
N ILE A 355 -16.36 -23.92 -8.30
CA ILE A 355 -16.19 -24.53 -6.98
C ILE A 355 -17.53 -24.66 -6.24
N TYR A 356 -18.46 -23.72 -6.48
CA TYR A 356 -19.82 -23.79 -5.97
C TYR A 356 -20.76 -24.45 -6.98
N PHE A 357 -21.76 -25.16 -6.47
CA PHE A 357 -22.73 -25.92 -7.25
C PHE A 357 -24.15 -25.55 -6.85
N ALA A 358 -25.01 -25.27 -7.82
CA ALA A 358 -26.43 -25.07 -7.59
C ALA A 358 -27.19 -26.39 -7.66
N ARG A 359 -28.12 -26.58 -6.71
CA ARG A 359 -29.05 -27.69 -6.68
C ARG A 359 -30.24 -27.35 -7.58
N VAL A 360 -30.32 -28.02 -8.74
CA VAL A 360 -31.40 -27.82 -9.71
C VAL A 360 -32.35 -29.02 -9.76
N PRO A 361 -33.67 -28.79 -9.91
CA PRO A 361 -34.62 -29.86 -10.12
C PRO A 361 -34.35 -30.52 -11.48
N PHE A 362 -34.22 -31.83 -11.49
CA PHE A 362 -34.05 -32.65 -12.67
C PHE A 362 -35.38 -33.32 -12.99
N PRO A 363 -35.92 -33.23 -14.22
CA PRO A 363 -37.26 -33.70 -14.58
C PRO A 363 -37.33 -35.24 -14.66
N ARG A 364 -37.05 -35.91 -13.55
CA ARG A 364 -37.25 -37.33 -13.30
C ARG A 364 -37.74 -37.50 -11.88
N VAL A 365 -38.74 -38.34 -11.74
CA VAL A 365 -39.27 -38.75 -10.44
C VAL A 365 -38.23 -39.61 -9.73
N ASP A 366 -37.95 -39.30 -8.46
CA ASP A 366 -37.13 -40.15 -7.61
C ASP A 366 -37.95 -41.40 -7.24
N LYS A 367 -37.61 -42.55 -7.84
CA LYS A 367 -38.33 -43.80 -7.62
C LYS A 367 -38.03 -44.41 -6.24
N ASP A 368 -36.91 -44.03 -5.63
CA ASP A 368 -36.39 -44.65 -4.40
C ASP A 368 -36.85 -43.90 -3.15
N ALA A 369 -37.38 -42.68 -3.29
CA ALA A 369 -37.92 -41.90 -2.18
C ALA A 369 -39.14 -42.57 -1.52
N ALA A 370 -39.18 -42.67 -0.19
CA ALA A 370 -40.31 -43.24 0.54
C ALA A 370 -41.54 -42.31 0.47
N GLY A 371 -42.74 -42.89 0.32
CA GLY A 371 -44.03 -42.16 0.29
C GLY A 371 -44.80 -42.26 -1.04
N LEU A 372 -46.09 -41.87 -1.00
CA LEU A 372 -46.99 -41.84 -2.16
C LEU A 372 -46.66 -40.70 -3.15
N VAL A 373 -46.11 -39.59 -2.66
CA VAL A 373 -45.66 -38.46 -3.48
C VAL A 373 -44.16 -38.58 -3.65
N LYS A 374 -43.73 -38.90 -4.87
CA LYS A 374 -42.31 -39.03 -5.21
C LYS A 374 -41.73 -37.66 -5.59
N PRO A 375 -40.71 -37.14 -4.90
CA PRO A 375 -40.12 -35.85 -5.20
C PRO A 375 -39.37 -35.88 -6.54
N THR A 376 -39.23 -34.70 -7.14
CA THR A 376 -38.37 -34.47 -8.31
C THR A 376 -36.91 -34.71 -7.91
N ARG A 377 -36.18 -35.53 -8.68
CA ARG A 377 -34.76 -35.77 -8.45
C ARG A 377 -33.99 -34.46 -8.58
N GLN A 378 -32.94 -34.27 -7.79
CA GLN A 378 -32.09 -33.07 -7.83
C GLN A 378 -30.72 -33.41 -8.41
N ARG A 379 -30.11 -32.45 -9.11
CA ARG A 379 -28.72 -32.54 -9.59
C ARG A 379 -27.95 -31.29 -9.14
N TYR A 380 -26.69 -31.47 -8.80
CA TYR A 380 -25.76 -30.36 -8.57
C TYR A 380 -25.06 -30.02 -9.88
N VAL A 381 -25.16 -28.76 -10.29
CA VAL A 381 -24.54 -28.22 -11.51
C VAL A 381 -23.65 -27.04 -11.11
N PRO A 382 -22.46 -26.84 -11.72
CA PRO A 382 -21.60 -25.72 -11.38
C PRO A 382 -22.34 -24.37 -11.45
N MET A 383 -22.05 -23.51 -10.48
CA MET A 383 -22.55 -22.14 -10.44
C MET A 383 -21.97 -21.37 -11.63
N THR A 384 -22.84 -20.99 -12.57
CA THR A 384 -22.48 -20.22 -13.77
C THR A 384 -23.46 -19.06 -13.94
N ALA A 385 -23.14 -18.14 -14.86
CA ALA A 385 -24.01 -17.01 -15.20
C ALA A 385 -25.43 -17.47 -15.60
N ASP A 386 -25.55 -18.59 -16.32
CA ASP A 386 -26.84 -19.09 -16.80
C ASP A 386 -27.68 -19.78 -15.71
N VAL A 387 -27.02 -20.35 -14.70
CA VAL A 387 -27.69 -21.13 -13.64
C VAL A 387 -28.02 -20.27 -12.42
N CYS A 388 -27.16 -19.31 -12.09
CA CYS A 388 -27.26 -18.46 -10.90
C CYS A 388 -27.20 -16.98 -11.27
N GLN A 389 -27.89 -16.58 -12.35
CA GLN A 389 -27.89 -15.21 -12.86
C GLN A 389 -28.24 -14.19 -11.78
N GLU A 390 -29.34 -14.39 -11.06
CA GLU A 390 -29.81 -13.48 -10.01
C GLU A 390 -28.76 -13.25 -8.92
N LEU A 391 -28.08 -14.30 -8.46
CA LEU A 391 -27.02 -14.18 -7.45
C LEU A 391 -25.84 -13.35 -7.98
N LEU A 392 -25.41 -13.62 -9.21
CA LEU A 392 -24.24 -12.94 -9.79
C LEU A 392 -24.55 -11.47 -10.12
N GLU A 393 -25.78 -11.16 -10.52
CA GLU A 393 -26.27 -9.79 -10.68
C GLU A 393 -26.37 -9.06 -9.34
N LEU A 394 -26.97 -9.69 -8.31
CA LEU A 394 -27.02 -9.15 -6.95
C LEU A 394 -25.63 -8.76 -6.43
N VAL A 395 -24.67 -9.67 -6.60
CA VAL A 395 -23.29 -9.46 -6.15
C VAL A 395 -22.60 -8.34 -6.93
N ARG A 396 -22.79 -8.29 -8.25
CA ARG A 396 -22.14 -7.30 -9.12
C ARG A 396 -22.73 -5.91 -8.95
N ASP A 397 -24.06 -5.81 -8.87
CA ASP A 397 -24.80 -4.57 -9.06
C ASP A 397 -25.30 -3.98 -7.74
N GLN A 398 -25.41 -4.77 -6.66
CA GLN A 398 -26.03 -4.32 -5.40
C GLN A 398 -25.17 -4.53 -4.15
N LEU A 399 -24.33 -5.57 -4.11
CA LEU A 399 -23.40 -5.77 -2.99
C LEU A 399 -22.17 -4.86 -3.10
N ARG A 400 -21.79 -4.46 -4.31
CA ARG A 400 -20.70 -3.51 -4.52
C ARG A 400 -21.24 -2.08 -4.39
N PRO A 401 -20.84 -1.29 -3.38
CA PRO A 401 -21.08 0.13 -3.42
C PRO A 401 -20.37 0.74 -4.64
N GLU A 402 -20.95 1.79 -5.22
CA GLU A 402 -20.31 2.56 -6.29
C GLU A 402 -18.89 2.93 -5.82
N ALA A 403 -17.88 2.47 -6.54
CA ALA A 403 -16.51 2.57 -6.07
C ALA A 403 -16.15 4.05 -5.89
N GLU A 404 -16.08 4.53 -4.65
CA GLU A 404 -15.54 5.86 -4.38
C GLU A 404 -14.15 5.93 -5.02
N LEU A 405 -13.97 6.90 -5.92
CA LEU A 405 -12.68 7.10 -6.57
C LEU A 405 -11.61 7.21 -5.47
N PRO A 406 -10.55 6.40 -5.51
CA PRO A 406 -9.53 6.40 -4.48
C PRO A 406 -9.01 7.83 -4.29
N ARG A 407 -9.12 8.35 -3.06
CA ARG A 407 -8.58 9.68 -2.76
C ARG A 407 -7.15 9.57 -2.31
N ALA A 408 -6.28 10.38 -2.92
CA ALA A 408 -4.88 10.44 -2.54
C ALA A 408 -4.73 10.80 -1.03
N PRO A 409 -3.74 10.22 -0.33
CA PRO A 409 -3.43 10.62 1.05
C PRO A 409 -3.13 12.12 1.15
N LYS A 410 -3.66 12.80 2.16
CA LYS A 410 -3.50 14.27 2.33
C LYS A 410 -2.04 14.74 2.36
N ARG A 411 -1.11 13.88 2.78
CA ARG A 411 0.33 14.19 2.90
C ARG A 411 1.16 13.83 1.66
N ALA A 412 0.54 13.23 0.64
CA ALA A 412 1.24 12.77 -0.57
C ALA A 412 2.00 13.90 -1.28
N ALA A 413 1.36 15.07 -1.42
CA ALA A 413 1.96 16.25 -2.04
C ALA A 413 3.07 16.88 -1.19
N ALA A 414 2.89 16.91 0.15
CA ALA A 414 3.78 17.63 1.06
C ALA A 414 5.25 17.15 0.97
N SER A 415 5.48 15.83 1.02
CA SER A 415 6.84 15.27 0.95
C SER A 415 7.54 15.57 -0.38
N ARG A 416 6.79 15.64 -1.49
CA ARG A 416 7.32 15.95 -2.83
C ARG A 416 7.65 17.44 -2.95
N VAL A 417 6.79 18.31 -2.43
CA VAL A 417 7.04 19.76 -2.38
C VAL A 417 8.26 20.08 -1.52
N GLU A 418 8.41 19.42 -0.37
CA GLU A 418 9.57 19.60 0.50
C GLU A 418 10.89 19.20 -0.16
N LEU A 419 10.90 18.08 -0.91
CA LEU A 419 12.06 17.63 -1.68
C LEU A 419 12.36 18.60 -2.82
N ALA A 420 11.35 19.02 -3.58
CA ALA A 420 11.53 19.99 -4.66
C ALA A 420 12.15 21.31 -4.14
N ALA A 421 11.67 21.80 -2.99
CA ALA A 421 12.26 22.97 -2.33
C ALA A 421 13.70 22.73 -1.89
N ALA A 422 14.01 21.55 -1.34
CA ALA A 422 15.36 21.19 -0.91
C ALA A 422 16.35 21.04 -2.08
N LEU A 423 15.90 20.59 -3.25
CA LEU A 423 16.70 20.49 -4.48
C LEU A 423 17.12 21.88 -5.02
N VAL A 424 16.24 22.88 -4.89
CA VAL A 424 16.49 24.26 -5.34
C VAL A 424 17.25 25.08 -4.29
N HIS A 425 17.22 24.65 -3.02
CA HIS A 425 17.84 25.39 -1.92
C HIS A 425 19.33 25.64 -2.16
N ARG A 426 19.71 26.93 -2.24
CA ARG A 426 21.09 27.39 -2.18
C ARG A 426 21.32 28.07 -0.81
N PRO A 427 22.42 27.78 -0.10
CA PRO A 427 22.75 28.51 1.12
C PRO A 427 22.94 29.99 0.78
N GLU A 428 22.39 30.88 1.60
CA GLU A 428 22.61 32.32 1.42
C GLU A 428 24.12 32.61 1.44
N PRO A 429 24.64 33.40 0.47
CA PRO A 429 26.02 33.82 0.50
C PRO A 429 26.24 34.60 1.81
N ARG A 430 27.32 34.27 2.53
CA ARG A 430 27.79 35.07 3.67
C ARG A 430 27.81 36.53 3.21
N ARG A 431 26.87 37.35 3.67
CA ARG A 431 27.06 38.80 3.67
C ARG A 431 28.36 39.00 4.43
N ALA A 432 29.41 39.38 3.71
CA ALA A 432 30.58 39.97 4.33
C ALA A 432 30.02 41.04 5.27
N GLN A 433 30.23 40.86 6.57
CA GLN A 433 30.08 41.95 7.51
C GLN A 433 31.00 43.04 6.98
N ALA A 434 30.43 44.00 6.26
CA ALA A 434 31.07 45.28 6.07
C ALA A 434 31.31 45.77 7.50
N GLY A 435 32.56 45.71 7.93
CA GLY A 435 32.97 46.37 9.16
C GLY A 435 32.50 47.82 9.09
N PRO A 436 32.15 48.42 10.24
CA PRO A 436 31.77 49.82 10.26
C PRO A 436 32.91 50.63 9.63
N ALA A 437 32.58 51.37 8.57
CA ALA A 437 33.46 52.40 8.06
C ALA A 437 33.37 53.60 9.00
N MET A 438 34.51 53.91 9.62
CA MET A 438 34.82 55.01 10.54
C MET A 438 34.25 54.92 11.95
#